data_AF-A0A7R9WPK9-F1
#
_entry.id   AF-A0A7R9WPK9-F1
#
_cell.length_a   1.000
_cell.length_b   1.000
_cell.length_c   1.000
_cell.angle_alpha   90.00
_cell.angle_beta   90.00
_cell.angle_gamma   90.00
#
_symmetry.space_group_name_H-M   'P 1'
#
loop_
_entity.id
_entity.type
_entity.pdbx_description
1 polymer ?
#
loop_
_entity_poly.entity_id
_entity_poly.type
_entity_poly.pdbx_seq_one_letter_code
_entity_poly.pdbx_strand_id
1 'polypeptide(L)'
;SEAEMRTTYGAATAEETKERSSVYDTMMDECEILDWDNHLEEAREVASSASSQRLASGAKSSHRLVHKVPNTNTPIYLNDGQFIFIDEESCIGCMQCASVSPNSFLMLESGRARTFRQQATPDVDQATQSCPVSCMHRVSYDELVEFETARDEGDGRSDHRHLGKAHIPVHVAMRDTDANHRTSWYHTLKHRCLMSSSCPQKGCYDCPKYENPGDNPFWKQRKRKSDHVRAQYFIENGHADFVRKTAEL
;
A
#
# COMPACT_ATOMS: atom_id res chain seq x y z
N SER A 1 -46.20 -39.72 -2.22
CA SER A 1 -44.80 -39.92 -1.82
C SER A 1 -44.15 -40.86 -2.82
N GLU A 2 -43.37 -40.27 -3.72
CA GLU A 2 -42.49 -40.93 -4.69
C GLU A 2 -41.06 -40.85 -4.15
N ALA A 3 -40.25 -41.91 -4.30
CA ALA A 3 -38.79 -41.93 -4.21
C ALA A 3 -38.30 -43.34 -4.59
N GLU A 4 -37.19 -43.63 -5.28
CA GLU A 4 -36.08 -42.92 -5.95
C GLU A 4 -35.36 -44.03 -6.77
N MET A 5 -35.09 -43.92 -8.08
CA MET A 5 -34.04 -43.19 -8.83
C MET A 5 -32.63 -43.86 -8.81
N ARG A 6 -31.93 -43.74 -9.95
CA ARG A 6 -31.10 -44.73 -10.65
C ARG A 6 -29.72 -44.11 -11.00
N THR A 7 -28.64 -44.92 -11.02
CA THR A 7 -27.41 -44.84 -11.90
C THR A 7 -26.42 -43.64 -11.73
N THR A 8 -25.09 -43.68 -11.99
CA THR A 8 -24.16 -44.54 -12.79
C THR A 8 -22.67 -44.18 -12.50
N TYR A 9 -21.79 -45.20 -12.47
CA TYR A 9 -20.39 -45.39 -12.98
C TYR A 9 -19.31 -44.27 -13.08
N GLY A 10 -18.08 -44.65 -12.69
CA GLY A 10 -16.81 -44.26 -13.37
C GLY A 10 -15.58 -44.08 -12.47
N ALA A 11 -14.62 -45.01 -12.51
CA ALA A 11 -13.40 -45.06 -11.68
C ALA A 11 -12.11 -44.96 -12.52
N ALA A 12 -11.03 -44.41 -11.95
CA ALA A 12 -9.69 -45.00 -11.87
C ALA A 12 -8.62 -44.00 -11.37
N THR A 13 -7.80 -44.47 -10.43
CA THR A 13 -6.58 -43.85 -9.86
C THR A 13 -5.33 -44.43 -10.51
N ALA A 14 -4.19 -43.71 -10.51
CA ALA A 14 -2.86 -44.23 -10.16
C ALA A 14 -1.77 -43.16 -10.35
N GLU A 15 -0.97 -43.00 -9.31
CA GLU A 15 0.24 -42.20 -9.22
C GLU A 15 1.42 -42.81 -10.02
N GLU A 16 2.41 -41.94 -10.29
CA GLU A 16 3.84 -42.22 -10.50
C GLU A 16 4.42 -42.43 -11.93
N THR A 17 4.67 -41.26 -12.54
CA THR A 17 5.99 -40.76 -13.03
C THR A 17 6.72 -41.38 -14.25
N LYS A 18 6.80 -40.52 -15.28
CA LYS A 18 8.04 -39.97 -15.90
C LYS A 18 8.95 -40.89 -16.73
N GLU A 19 8.88 -40.74 -18.05
CA GLU A 19 9.99 -40.40 -18.96
C GLU A 19 9.40 -40.14 -20.37
N ARG A 20 9.39 -38.89 -20.84
CA ARG A 20 10.46 -38.21 -21.61
C ARG A 20 10.34 -38.44 -23.13
N SER A 21 10.04 -37.34 -23.80
CA SER A 21 10.53 -36.92 -25.12
C SER A 21 9.96 -37.59 -26.36
N SER A 22 9.35 -36.79 -27.23
CA SER A 22 9.54 -36.77 -28.70
C SER A 22 8.34 -36.08 -29.37
N VAL A 23 8.42 -34.78 -29.70
CA VAL A 23 8.75 -34.25 -31.06
C VAL A 23 7.48 -33.92 -31.88
N TYR A 24 7.19 -32.61 -31.94
CA TYR A 24 6.60 -31.78 -33.01
C TYR A 24 5.20 -32.10 -33.58
N ASP A 25 4.27 -31.13 -33.45
CA ASP A 25 3.65 -30.45 -34.61
C ASP A 25 2.92 -29.14 -34.15
N THR A 26 3.57 -27.97 -34.15
CA THR A 26 3.46 -26.87 -35.15
C THR A 26 2.04 -26.32 -35.39
N MET A 27 1.70 -25.15 -34.84
CA MET A 27 0.81 -24.15 -35.47
C MET A 27 1.09 -22.72 -34.95
N MET A 28 1.39 -21.83 -35.90
CA MET A 28 1.46 -20.35 -35.84
C MET A 28 2.78 -19.77 -35.30
N ASP A 29 3.85 -19.71 -36.09
CA ASP A 29 4.10 -18.91 -37.32
C ASP A 29 4.37 -17.44 -37.02
N GLU A 30 5.61 -17.05 -37.33
CA GLU A 30 6.35 -15.89 -36.86
C GLU A 30 5.95 -14.63 -37.63
N CYS A 31 5.70 -13.54 -36.90
CA CYS A 31 6.00 -12.20 -37.36
C CYS A 31 6.85 -11.53 -36.27
N GLU A 32 8.10 -11.34 -36.64
CA GLU A 32 9.19 -10.72 -35.91
C GLU A 32 8.79 -9.35 -35.34
N ILE A 33 8.83 -9.20 -34.01
CA ILE A 33 8.85 -7.88 -33.39
C ILE A 33 10.28 -7.37 -33.56
N LEU A 34 10.41 -6.43 -34.49
CA LEU A 34 11.61 -5.68 -34.83
C LEU A 34 12.43 -5.29 -33.59
N ASP A 35 13.74 -5.50 -33.72
CA ASP A 35 14.80 -5.01 -32.84
C ASP A 35 14.48 -3.64 -32.22
N TRP A 36 14.29 -3.63 -30.91
CA TRP A 36 14.41 -2.42 -30.10
C TRP A 36 15.68 -2.47 -29.25
N ASP A 37 16.76 -2.95 -29.86
CA ASP A 37 18.11 -3.01 -29.28
C ASP A 37 18.85 -1.66 -29.35
N ASN A 38 18.10 -0.55 -29.37
CA ASN A 38 18.67 0.80 -29.34
C ASN A 38 18.15 1.70 -28.20
N HIS A 39 17.46 1.13 -27.21
CA HIS A 39 17.01 1.88 -26.02
C HIS A 39 17.59 1.34 -24.72
N LEU A 40 18.74 0.67 -24.72
CA LEU A 40 19.43 0.39 -23.45
C LEU A 40 20.12 1.63 -22.88
N GLU A 41 20.56 2.57 -23.71
CA GLU A 41 21.13 3.84 -23.26
C GLU A 41 20.06 4.86 -22.91
N GLU A 42 19.00 5.01 -23.73
CA GLU A 42 17.86 5.86 -23.38
C GLU A 42 17.05 5.31 -22.19
N ALA A 43 16.86 3.98 -22.06
CA ALA A 43 16.26 3.43 -20.84
C ALA A 43 17.19 3.57 -19.64
N ARG A 44 18.52 3.61 -19.81
CA ARG A 44 19.47 3.94 -18.73
C ARG A 44 19.43 5.41 -18.34
N GLU A 45 19.25 6.33 -19.28
CA GLU A 45 19.11 7.77 -19.01
C GLU A 45 17.74 8.12 -18.43
N VAL A 46 16.67 7.48 -18.88
CA VAL A 46 15.33 7.57 -18.28
C VAL A 46 15.32 6.87 -16.92
N ALA A 47 16.01 5.74 -16.75
CA ALA A 47 16.16 5.09 -15.45
C ALA A 47 17.10 5.90 -14.53
N SER A 48 18.13 6.58 -15.03
CA SER A 48 19.05 7.38 -14.20
C SER A 48 18.41 8.69 -13.77
N SER A 49 17.67 9.37 -14.66
CA SER A 49 16.86 10.53 -14.33
C SER A 49 15.67 10.17 -13.44
N ALA A 50 15.03 9.02 -13.67
CA ALA A 50 14.03 8.46 -12.74
C ALA A 50 14.68 8.05 -11.42
N SER A 51 15.93 7.56 -11.39
CA SER A 51 16.64 7.22 -10.16
C SER A 51 17.00 8.48 -9.36
N SER A 52 17.47 9.54 -10.04
CA SER A 52 17.72 10.85 -9.43
C SER A 52 16.43 11.54 -8.97
N GLN A 53 15.33 11.44 -9.72
CA GLN A 53 14.00 11.90 -9.28
C GLN A 53 13.43 11.04 -8.15
N ARG A 54 13.65 9.71 -8.16
CA ARG A 54 13.25 8.79 -7.08
C ARG A 54 13.99 9.12 -5.78
N LEU A 55 15.30 9.34 -5.85
CA LEU A 55 16.13 9.78 -4.71
C LEU A 55 15.70 11.16 -4.18
N ALA A 56 15.41 12.12 -5.06
CA ALA A 56 14.89 13.44 -4.66
C ALA A 56 13.45 13.37 -4.11
N SER A 57 12.63 12.42 -4.58
CA SER A 57 11.27 12.19 -4.09
C SER A 57 11.22 11.44 -2.75
N GLY A 58 12.25 10.63 -2.43
CA GLY A 58 12.37 9.97 -1.12
C GLY A 58 12.49 10.93 0.06
N ALA A 59 12.83 12.19 -0.20
CA ALA A 59 12.85 13.26 0.78
C ALA A 59 11.47 13.88 1.07
N LYS A 60 10.48 13.71 0.19
CA LYS A 60 9.16 14.32 0.37
C LYS A 60 8.14 13.29 0.83
N SER A 61 7.42 13.63 1.89
CA SER A 61 6.26 12.87 2.34
C SER A 61 5.22 12.66 1.24
N SER A 62 4.72 11.43 1.12
CA SER A 62 3.86 11.02 0.01
C SER A 62 2.50 11.73 0.01
N HIS A 63 1.99 12.15 1.17
CA HIS A 63 0.75 12.92 1.29
C HIS A 63 0.80 14.23 0.49
N ARG A 64 1.99 14.81 0.30
CA ARG A 64 2.16 16.06 -0.46
C ARG A 64 1.97 15.86 -1.97
N LEU A 65 2.11 14.63 -2.46
CA LEU A 65 1.97 14.26 -3.87
C LEU A 65 0.56 13.76 -4.21
N VAL A 66 -0.33 13.64 -3.22
CA VAL A 66 -1.72 13.24 -3.43
C VAL A 66 -2.51 14.39 -4.07
N HIS A 67 -3.12 14.11 -5.22
CA HIS A 67 -4.02 15.05 -5.88
C HIS A 67 -5.32 15.22 -5.10
N LYS A 68 -5.67 16.47 -4.80
CA LYS A 68 -6.85 16.87 -4.02
C LYS A 68 -7.80 17.72 -4.86
N VAL A 69 -9.09 17.64 -4.54
CA VAL A 69 -10.10 18.54 -5.10
C VAL A 69 -9.77 19.98 -4.67
N PRO A 70 -9.81 20.97 -5.58
CA PRO A 70 -9.50 22.37 -5.25
C PRO A 70 -10.28 22.87 -4.03
N ASN A 71 -9.63 23.66 -3.18
CA ASN A 71 -10.21 24.25 -1.96
C ASN A 71 -10.71 23.26 -0.90
N THR A 72 -10.43 21.96 -1.05
CA THR A 72 -10.78 20.94 -0.06
C THR A 72 -9.56 20.06 0.25
N ASN A 73 -9.60 19.36 1.39
CA ASN A 73 -8.58 18.38 1.74
C ASN A 73 -8.92 16.96 1.22
N THR A 74 -9.86 16.86 0.28
CA THR A 74 -10.36 15.56 -0.20
C THR A 74 -9.52 15.05 -1.36
N PRO A 75 -8.90 13.86 -1.24
CA PRO A 75 -8.19 13.22 -2.35
C PRO A 75 -9.13 12.90 -3.52
N ILE A 76 -8.65 13.00 -4.76
CA ILE A 76 -9.50 12.77 -5.95
C ILE A 76 -9.61 11.28 -6.26
N TYR A 77 -8.48 10.61 -6.43
CA TYR A 77 -8.41 9.27 -7.04
C TYR A 77 -8.32 8.11 -6.04
N LEU A 78 -8.09 8.42 -4.75
CA LEU A 78 -7.88 7.43 -3.71
C LEU A 78 -8.92 7.59 -2.60
N ASN A 79 -9.41 6.47 -2.09
CA ASN A 79 -10.30 6.42 -0.94
C ASN A 79 -9.50 6.27 0.35
N ASP A 80 -10.11 6.68 1.47
CA ASP A 80 -9.64 6.31 2.81
C ASP A 80 -9.51 4.77 2.92
N GLY A 81 -8.36 4.30 3.41
CA GLY A 81 -8.00 2.88 3.47
C GLY A 81 -7.16 2.36 2.29
N GLN A 82 -6.97 3.18 1.24
CA GLN A 82 -6.05 2.86 0.13
C GLN A 82 -4.68 3.52 0.30
N PHE A 83 -4.52 4.44 1.24
CA PHE A 83 -3.23 5.06 1.53
C PHE A 83 -2.36 4.12 2.35
N ILE A 84 -1.11 3.97 1.93
CA ILE A 84 -0.12 3.11 2.60
C ILE A 84 0.91 3.97 3.30
N PHE A 85 0.94 3.83 4.63
CA PHE A 85 2.01 4.35 5.48
C PHE A 85 2.98 3.21 5.83
N ILE A 86 4.27 3.40 5.58
CA ILE A 86 5.31 2.47 6.04
C ILE A 86 5.87 2.99 7.36
N ASP A 87 5.77 2.16 8.39
CA ASP A 87 6.38 2.42 9.68
C ASP A 87 7.88 2.08 9.64
N GLU A 88 8.70 3.11 9.52
CA GLU A 88 10.16 2.99 9.35
C GLU A 88 10.87 2.40 10.56
N GLU A 89 10.27 2.45 11.75
CA GLU A 89 10.81 1.80 12.95
C GLU A 89 10.60 0.30 12.92
N SER A 90 9.44 -0.14 12.41
CA SER A 90 9.12 -1.56 12.26
C SER A 90 9.73 -2.18 10.99
N CYS A 91 10.11 -1.37 10.01
CA CYS A 91 10.69 -1.85 8.77
C CYS A 91 12.10 -2.44 8.97
N ILE A 92 12.30 -3.70 8.60
CA ILE A 92 13.61 -4.39 8.70
C ILE A 92 14.47 -4.26 7.44
N GLY A 93 14.00 -3.58 6.40
CA GLY A 93 14.76 -3.37 5.17
C GLY A 93 14.85 -4.57 4.23
N CYS A 94 13.84 -5.46 4.23
CA CYS A 94 13.84 -6.67 3.38
C CYS A 94 13.68 -6.42 1.86
N MET A 95 13.44 -5.17 1.43
CA MET A 95 13.32 -4.71 0.04
C MET A 95 12.19 -5.32 -0.80
N GLN A 96 11.38 -6.25 -0.27
CA GLN A 96 10.28 -6.89 -1.01
C GLN A 96 9.28 -5.88 -1.58
N CYS A 97 8.88 -4.89 -0.78
CA CYS A 97 7.96 -3.84 -1.24
C CYS A 97 8.49 -3.05 -2.44
N ALA A 98 9.77 -2.66 -2.41
CA ALA A 98 10.41 -1.91 -3.49
C ALA A 98 10.63 -2.78 -4.75
N SER A 99 10.79 -4.09 -4.59
CA SER A 99 10.88 -5.04 -5.70
C SER A 99 9.52 -5.27 -6.37
N VAL A 100 8.46 -5.47 -5.58
CA VAL A 100 7.11 -5.77 -6.07
C VAL A 100 6.43 -4.53 -6.65
N SER A 101 6.57 -3.37 -6.01
CA SER A 101 5.96 -2.11 -6.48
C SER A 101 6.96 -0.94 -6.43
N PRO A 102 7.93 -0.91 -7.37
CA PRO A 102 8.98 0.12 -7.42
C PRO A 102 8.44 1.52 -7.76
N ASN A 103 7.20 1.61 -8.22
CA ASN A 103 6.53 2.87 -8.54
C ASN A 103 5.86 3.52 -7.33
N SER A 104 5.69 2.79 -6.22
CA SER A 104 5.08 3.28 -4.98
C SER A 104 6.06 3.32 -3.82
N PHE A 105 6.98 2.36 -3.75
CA PHE A 105 7.91 2.19 -2.63
C PHE A 105 9.37 2.36 -3.07
N LEU A 106 10.17 2.94 -2.18
CA LEU A 106 11.61 3.04 -2.35
C LEU A 106 12.34 2.67 -1.06
N MET A 107 13.61 2.31 -1.21
CA MET A 107 14.52 2.11 -0.09
C MET A 107 15.30 3.40 0.15
N LEU A 108 15.32 3.86 1.40
CA LEU A 108 16.13 4.97 1.87
C LEU A 108 17.58 4.52 2.12
N GLU A 109 18.49 5.48 2.20
CA GLU A 109 19.89 5.23 2.57
C GLU A 109 20.02 4.62 3.98
N SER A 110 19.05 4.87 4.87
CA SER A 110 18.95 4.23 6.18
C SER A 110 18.65 2.73 6.14
N GLY A 111 18.40 2.16 4.95
CA GLY A 111 17.97 0.77 4.78
C GLY A 111 16.51 0.52 5.15
N ARG A 112 15.69 1.57 5.24
CA ARG A 112 14.23 1.49 5.50
C ARG A 112 13.44 1.76 4.23
N ALA A 113 12.26 1.16 4.15
CA ALA A 113 11.35 1.42 3.05
C ALA A 113 10.48 2.64 3.34
N ARG A 114 10.12 3.40 2.30
CA ARG A 114 9.18 4.52 2.38
C ARG A 114 8.23 4.48 1.18
N THR A 115 6.96 4.79 1.42
CA THR A 115 6.02 5.11 0.35
C THR A 115 6.36 6.50 -0.16
N PHE A 116 6.76 6.63 -1.43
CA PHE A 116 6.99 7.94 -2.03
C PHE A 116 5.81 8.37 -2.90
N ARG A 117 5.06 7.41 -3.46
CA ARG A 117 3.88 7.67 -4.29
C ARG A 117 2.73 6.78 -3.86
N GLN A 118 1.58 7.41 -3.62
CA GLN A 118 0.35 6.70 -3.26
C GLN A 118 -0.36 6.23 -4.53
N GLN A 119 -0.61 4.92 -4.64
CA GLN A 119 -1.34 4.30 -5.75
C GLN A 119 -2.20 3.15 -5.23
N ALA A 120 -3.30 2.86 -5.94
CA ALA A 120 -4.16 1.71 -5.68
C ALA A 120 -4.02 0.71 -6.85
N THR A 121 -2.85 0.09 -6.96
CA THR A 121 -2.56 -0.96 -7.96
C THR A 121 -2.51 -2.34 -7.28
N PRO A 122 -2.76 -3.44 -8.00
CA PRO A 122 -2.61 -4.79 -7.44
C PRO A 122 -1.20 -5.04 -6.89
N ASP A 123 -0.17 -4.44 -7.49
CA ASP A 123 1.22 -4.54 -7.02
C ASP A 123 1.40 -3.95 -5.61
N VAL A 124 0.68 -2.87 -5.28
CA VAL A 124 0.68 -2.29 -3.93
C VAL A 124 0.06 -3.24 -2.92
N ASP A 125 -1.03 -3.92 -3.29
CA ASP A 125 -1.68 -4.90 -2.43
C ASP A 125 -0.79 -6.13 -2.22
N GLN A 126 -0.15 -6.63 -3.28
CA GLN A 126 0.82 -7.74 -3.20
C GLN A 126 2.04 -7.35 -2.36
N ALA A 127 2.59 -6.15 -2.56
CA ALA A 127 3.71 -5.64 -1.77
C ALA A 127 3.35 -5.57 -0.28
N THR A 128 2.15 -5.09 0.04
CA THR A 128 1.64 -5.01 1.43
C THR A 128 1.57 -6.38 2.09
N GLN A 129 1.07 -7.40 1.38
CA GLN A 129 0.96 -8.77 1.88
C GLN A 129 2.31 -9.50 1.96
N SER A 130 3.27 -9.13 1.12
CA SER A 130 4.61 -9.72 1.10
C SER A 130 5.51 -9.30 2.27
N CYS A 131 5.10 -8.30 3.06
CA CYS A 131 5.92 -7.74 4.12
C CYS A 131 6.07 -8.75 5.28
N PRO A 132 7.29 -9.25 5.59
CA PRO A 132 7.50 -10.30 6.59
C PRO A 132 7.24 -9.83 8.04
N VAL A 133 7.23 -8.52 8.27
CA VAL A 133 7.04 -7.89 9.58
C VAL A 133 5.80 -7.00 9.64
N SER A 134 4.97 -7.01 8.59
CA SER A 134 3.73 -6.23 8.50
C SER A 134 3.88 -4.73 8.84
N CYS A 135 5.01 -4.11 8.45
CA CYS A 135 5.28 -2.68 8.73
C CYS A 135 4.53 -1.70 7.81
N MET A 136 3.57 -2.17 7.01
CA MET A 136 2.81 -1.39 6.03
C MET A 136 1.36 -1.28 6.50
N HIS A 137 0.89 -0.06 6.76
CA HIS A 137 -0.42 0.21 7.34
C HIS A 137 -1.33 0.95 6.36
N ARG A 138 -2.56 0.44 6.22
CA ARG A 138 -3.63 1.12 5.46
C ARG A 138 -4.31 2.16 6.34
N VAL A 139 -4.26 3.41 5.91
CA VAL A 139 -4.71 4.56 6.73
C VAL A 139 -5.68 5.45 5.95
N SER A 140 -6.39 6.33 6.66
CA SER A 140 -7.10 7.44 6.01
C SER A 140 -6.13 8.54 5.57
N TYR A 141 -6.56 9.42 4.66
CA TYR A 141 -5.68 10.50 4.18
C TYR A 141 -5.25 11.45 5.31
N ASP A 142 -6.17 11.78 6.23
CA ASP A 142 -5.86 12.64 7.38
C ASP A 142 -4.80 11.99 8.30
N GLU A 143 -4.89 10.68 8.51
CA GLU A 143 -3.90 9.92 9.29
C GLU A 143 -2.56 9.82 8.56
N LEU A 144 -2.57 9.67 7.23
CA LEU A 144 -1.34 9.69 6.45
C LEU A 144 -0.59 11.02 6.65
N VAL A 145 -1.30 12.15 6.60
CA VAL A 145 -0.73 13.47 6.85
C VAL A 145 -0.17 13.54 8.27
N GLU A 146 -0.92 13.12 9.29
CA GLU A 146 -0.48 13.13 10.69
C GLU A 146 0.77 12.26 10.89
N PHE A 147 0.78 11.03 10.36
CA PHE A 147 1.86 10.07 10.57
C PHE A 147 3.14 10.45 9.83
N GLU A 148 3.03 10.92 8.59
CA GLU A 148 4.19 11.38 7.84
C GLU A 148 4.75 12.70 8.37
N THR A 149 3.90 13.62 8.85
CA THR A 149 4.36 14.85 9.51
C THR A 149 5.04 14.53 10.83
N ALA A 150 4.44 13.66 11.65
CA ALA A 150 5.03 13.22 12.91
C ALA A 150 6.39 12.54 12.68
N ARG A 151 6.51 11.70 11.65
CA ARG A 151 7.78 11.08 11.25
C ARG A 151 8.84 12.13 10.84
N ASP A 152 8.46 13.11 10.02
CA ASP A 152 9.40 14.08 9.43
C ASP A 152 9.82 15.18 10.44
N GLU A 153 8.89 15.66 11.27
CA GLU A 153 9.09 16.80 12.19
C GLU A 153 9.26 16.38 13.66
N GLY A 154 8.88 15.14 14.00
CA GLY A 154 8.82 14.61 15.36
C GLY A 154 7.40 14.59 15.94
N ASP A 155 7.13 13.72 16.93
CA ASP A 155 5.84 13.59 17.63
C ASP A 155 5.82 14.29 19.01
N GLY A 156 6.83 15.11 19.29
CA GLY A 156 6.98 15.83 20.56
C GLY A 156 7.46 14.96 21.73
N ARG A 157 7.91 13.72 21.49
CA ARG A 157 8.62 12.92 22.51
C ARG A 157 10.02 13.48 22.76
N SER A 158 10.35 13.74 24.04
CA SER A 158 11.68 14.18 24.49
C SER A 158 12.65 13.02 24.70
N ASP A 159 12.11 11.82 24.87
CA ASP A 159 12.83 10.57 24.72
C ASP A 159 12.98 10.26 23.23
N HIS A 160 13.99 10.86 22.59
CA HIS A 160 14.51 10.41 21.30
C HIS A 160 15.14 9.00 21.36
N ARG A 161 14.76 8.18 22.34
CA ARG A 161 15.33 6.87 22.63
C ARG A 161 14.67 5.79 21.77
N HIS A 162 14.65 6.03 20.46
CA HIS A 162 14.52 4.98 19.43
C HIS A 162 15.90 4.66 18.84
N LEU A 163 16.90 5.45 19.20
CA LEU A 163 18.30 5.08 19.18
C LEU A 163 18.75 4.83 20.62
N GLY A 164 19.29 3.65 20.91
CA GLY A 164 20.04 3.36 22.12
C GLY A 164 21.27 4.27 22.27
N LYS A 165 22.03 4.09 23.36
CA LYS A 165 23.31 4.80 23.56
C LYS A 165 24.17 4.69 22.29
N ALA A 166 24.68 5.83 21.82
CA ALA A 166 25.47 6.01 20.59
C ALA A 166 24.69 6.12 19.26
N HIS A 167 23.42 6.59 19.27
CA HIS A 167 22.63 6.79 18.04
C HIS A 167 22.40 5.49 17.23
N ILE A 168 22.41 4.34 17.91
CA ILE A 168 22.15 3.03 17.31
C ILE A 168 20.68 2.69 17.52
N PRO A 169 19.87 2.38 16.49
CA PRO A 169 18.47 2.03 16.69
C PRO A 169 18.28 0.96 17.78
N VAL A 170 17.29 1.12 18.65
CA VAL A 170 17.10 0.29 19.86
C VAL A 170 16.99 -1.20 19.53
N HIS A 171 16.37 -1.55 18.41
CA HIS A 171 16.29 -2.92 17.88
C HIS A 171 17.62 -3.47 17.36
N VAL A 172 18.53 -2.60 16.90
CA VAL A 172 19.91 -2.95 16.52
C VAL A 172 20.79 -3.11 17.76
N ALA A 173 20.49 -2.38 18.83
CA ALA A 173 21.19 -2.49 20.11
C ALA A 173 20.81 -3.72 20.95
N MET A 174 19.88 -4.58 20.46
CA MET A 174 19.32 -5.74 21.16
C MET A 174 18.93 -5.46 22.62
N ARG A 175 18.51 -4.22 22.90
CA ARG A 175 18.32 -3.73 24.28
C ARG A 175 16.87 -3.72 24.70
N ASP A 176 15.94 -3.65 23.75
CA ASP A 176 14.52 -3.84 24.03
C ASP A 176 13.99 -5.03 23.25
N THR A 177 13.30 -5.90 23.98
CA THR A 177 12.50 -7.02 23.49
C THR A 177 11.20 -6.53 22.87
N ASP A 178 11.21 -5.48 22.04
CA ASP A 178 10.01 -5.13 21.28
C ASP A 178 9.94 -5.94 19.98
N ALA A 179 9.96 -7.27 20.14
CA ALA A 179 9.63 -8.21 19.07
C ALA A 179 8.18 -8.02 18.57
N ASN A 180 7.38 -7.18 19.23
CA ASN A 180 5.97 -6.93 18.95
C ASN A 180 5.69 -5.51 18.41
N HIS A 181 6.72 -4.70 18.14
CA HIS A 181 6.61 -3.35 17.57
C HIS A 181 5.65 -2.38 18.30
N ARG A 182 5.36 -2.60 19.59
CA ARG A 182 4.38 -1.80 20.36
C ARG A 182 4.82 -0.36 20.64
N THR A 183 6.10 -0.05 20.47
CA THR A 183 6.68 1.28 20.65
C THR A 183 6.80 2.09 19.37
N SER A 184 6.37 1.53 18.22
CA SER A 184 6.54 2.19 16.93
C SER A 184 5.69 3.45 16.76
N TRP A 185 6.08 4.34 15.84
CA TRP A 185 5.31 5.56 15.50
C TRP A 185 3.83 5.30 15.29
N TYR A 186 3.53 4.32 14.43
CA TYR A 186 2.16 3.99 14.08
C TYR A 186 1.35 3.58 15.33
N HIS A 187 1.86 2.63 16.11
CA HIS A 187 1.18 2.13 17.30
C HIS A 187 1.03 3.22 18.37
N THR A 188 2.04 4.06 18.55
CA THR A 188 2.02 5.16 19.51
C THR A 188 0.98 6.21 19.15
N LEU A 189 0.93 6.66 17.89
CA LEU A 189 -0.04 7.66 17.44
C LEU A 189 -1.47 7.11 17.49
N LYS A 190 -1.68 5.85 17.10
CA LYS A 190 -2.96 5.15 17.26
C LYS A 190 -3.37 5.03 18.73
N HIS A 191 -2.45 4.67 19.61
CA HIS A 191 -2.72 4.56 21.05
C HIS A 191 -3.06 5.92 21.67
N ARG A 192 -2.32 6.98 21.31
CA ARG A 192 -2.61 8.36 21.73
C ARG A 192 -4.01 8.79 21.27
N CYS A 193 -4.38 8.45 20.03
CA CYS A 193 -5.72 8.67 19.51
C CYS A 193 -6.76 7.92 20.36
N LEU A 194 -6.53 6.65 20.68
CA LEU A 194 -7.45 5.84 21.49
C LEU A 194 -7.67 6.44 22.90
N MET A 195 -6.61 6.99 23.50
CA MET A 195 -6.66 7.63 24.82
C MET A 195 -7.17 9.07 24.81
N SER A 196 -7.36 9.66 23.62
CA SER A 196 -7.87 11.03 23.49
C SER A 196 -9.38 11.11 23.70
N SER A 197 -9.84 12.23 24.26
CA SER A 197 -11.27 12.52 24.46
C SER A 197 -12.06 12.63 23.15
N SER A 198 -11.38 12.86 22.02
CA SER A 198 -11.98 12.96 20.69
C SER A 198 -12.16 11.62 19.98
N CYS A 199 -11.79 10.50 20.60
CA CYS A 199 -12.10 9.15 20.12
C CYS A 199 -13.55 8.79 20.48
N PRO A 200 -14.40 8.29 19.54
CA PRO A 200 -14.13 7.85 18.17
C PRO A 200 -14.50 8.88 17.07
N GLN A 201 -14.78 10.14 17.42
CA GLN A 201 -15.23 11.19 16.48
C GLN A 201 -14.22 11.48 15.36
N LYS A 202 -12.93 11.22 15.58
CA LYS A 202 -11.89 11.31 14.54
C LYS A 202 -12.17 10.43 13.30
N GLY A 203 -12.98 9.38 13.42
CA GLY A 203 -13.45 8.63 12.24
C GLY A 203 -12.35 7.88 11.48
N CYS A 204 -11.41 7.22 12.15
CA CYS A 204 -10.35 6.43 11.52
C CYS A 204 -10.91 5.23 10.72
N TYR A 205 -10.21 4.84 9.65
CA TYR A 205 -10.59 3.69 8.81
C TYR A 205 -10.44 2.36 9.58
N ASP A 206 -9.26 2.12 10.13
CA ASP A 206 -8.84 0.92 10.86
C ASP A 206 -8.98 1.09 12.39
N CYS A 207 -10.14 1.56 12.84
CA CYS A 207 -10.36 1.84 14.26
C CYS A 207 -10.42 0.54 15.10
N PRO A 208 -9.57 0.36 16.14
CA PRO A 208 -9.52 -0.88 16.93
C PRO A 208 -10.76 -1.13 17.79
N LYS A 209 -11.68 -0.15 17.87
CA LYS A 209 -12.96 -0.29 18.58
C LYS A 209 -13.99 -1.11 17.77
N TYR A 210 -13.79 -1.26 16.47
CA TYR A 210 -14.70 -1.98 15.58
C TYR A 210 -14.01 -3.23 15.01
N GLU A 211 -14.81 -4.26 14.72
CA GLU A 211 -14.31 -5.57 14.30
C GLU A 211 -13.67 -5.53 12.91
N ASN A 212 -14.26 -4.80 11.97
CA ASN A 212 -13.74 -4.67 10.61
C ASN A 212 -13.29 -3.23 10.28
N PRO A 213 -12.26 -3.06 9.43
CA PRO A 213 -11.91 -1.76 8.87
C PRO A 213 -13.10 -1.12 8.13
N GLY A 214 -13.35 0.15 8.43
CA GLY A 214 -14.44 0.93 7.83
C GLY A 214 -15.78 0.86 8.57
N ASP A 215 -15.87 0.14 9.70
CA ASP A 215 -17.14 0.04 10.44
C ASP A 215 -17.48 1.25 11.31
N ASN A 216 -16.52 2.13 11.56
CA ASN A 216 -16.72 3.35 12.34
C ASN A 216 -17.82 4.25 11.72
N PRO A 217 -18.91 4.58 12.45
CA PRO A 217 -20.00 5.42 11.93
C PRO A 217 -19.55 6.84 11.57
N PHE A 218 -18.59 7.42 12.31
CA PHE A 218 -18.04 8.74 11.98
C PHE A 218 -17.23 8.70 10.68
N TRP A 219 -16.49 7.62 10.46
CA TRP A 219 -15.81 7.38 9.20
C TRP A 219 -16.80 7.25 8.04
N LYS A 220 -17.88 6.46 8.21
CA LYS A 220 -18.94 6.30 7.19
C LYS A 220 -19.57 7.66 6.80
N GLN A 221 -19.80 8.54 7.77
CA GLN A 221 -20.31 9.90 7.50
C GLN A 221 -19.28 10.76 6.75
N ARG A 222 -18.01 10.74 7.15
CA ARG A 222 -16.94 11.49 6.46
C ARG A 222 -16.74 10.98 5.05
N LYS A 223 -16.77 9.65 4.84
CA LYS A 223 -16.71 9.02 3.53
C LYS A 223 -17.84 9.52 2.64
N ARG A 224 -19.10 9.51 3.10
CA ARG A 224 -20.23 10.05 2.31
C ARG A 224 -20.02 11.51 1.88
N LYS A 225 -19.46 12.35 2.76
CA LYS A 225 -19.13 13.75 2.42
C LYS A 225 -18.01 13.83 1.37
N SER A 226 -16.94 13.05 1.53
CA SER A 226 -15.84 12.95 0.57
C SER A 226 -16.31 12.45 -0.80
N ASP A 227 -17.15 11.42 -0.82
CA ASP A 227 -17.75 10.85 -2.04
C ASP A 227 -18.60 11.91 -2.75
N HIS A 228 -19.39 12.68 -2.01
CA HIS A 228 -20.19 13.77 -2.56
C HIS A 228 -19.33 14.87 -3.19
N VAL A 229 -18.29 15.34 -2.50
CA VAL A 229 -17.36 16.36 -3.00
C VAL A 229 -16.64 15.87 -4.27
N ARG A 230 -16.21 14.61 -4.29
CA ARG A 230 -15.59 14.02 -5.49
C ARG A 230 -16.56 13.90 -6.65
N ALA A 231 -17.79 13.47 -6.38
CA ALA A 231 -18.82 13.38 -7.41
C ALA A 231 -19.11 14.75 -8.03
N GLN A 232 -19.24 15.80 -7.21
CA GLN A 232 -19.39 17.18 -7.70
C GLN A 232 -18.21 17.60 -8.58
N TYR A 233 -16.99 17.36 -8.12
CA TYR A 233 -15.77 17.65 -8.89
C TYR A 233 -15.76 16.95 -10.26
N PHE A 234 -16.10 15.65 -10.32
CA PHE A 234 -16.13 14.93 -11.58
C PHE A 234 -17.24 15.41 -12.53
N ILE A 235 -18.38 15.85 -12.00
CA ILE A 235 -19.47 16.45 -12.79
C ILE A 235 -19.03 17.79 -13.37
N GLU A 236 -18.45 18.67 -12.56
CA GLU A 236 -18.01 20.01 -12.98
C GLU A 236 -16.91 19.95 -14.04
N ASN A 237 -16.00 18.97 -13.94
CA ASN A 237 -14.89 18.80 -14.87
C ASN A 237 -15.22 17.91 -16.09
N GLY A 238 -16.47 17.44 -16.24
CA GLY A 238 -16.87 16.61 -17.38
C GLY A 238 -16.24 15.21 -17.40
N HIS A 239 -15.76 14.72 -16.25
CA HIS A 239 -15.16 13.39 -16.09
C HIS A 239 -16.14 12.35 -15.53
N ALA A 240 -17.40 12.72 -15.29
CA ALA A 240 -18.40 11.86 -14.67
C ALA A 240 -18.63 10.54 -15.42
N ASP A 241 -18.58 10.56 -16.75
CA ASP A 241 -18.81 9.37 -17.58
C ASP A 241 -17.69 8.32 -17.46
N PHE A 242 -16.44 8.74 -17.21
CA PHE A 242 -15.32 7.82 -17.00
C PHE A 242 -15.34 7.12 -15.64
N VAL A 243 -16.03 7.71 -14.66
CA VAL A 243 -16.08 7.24 -13.26
C VAL A 243 -17.37 6.47 -12.97
N ARG A 244 -18.39 6.59 -13.83
CA ARG A 244 -19.62 5.80 -13.76
C ARG A 244 -19.28 4.33 -14.03
N LYS A 245 -19.66 3.42 -13.11
CA LYS A 245 -19.53 1.99 -13.38
C LYS A 245 -20.39 1.65 -14.60
N THR A 246 -19.77 1.15 -15.65
CA THR A 246 -20.42 0.72 -16.91
C THR A 246 -21.42 -0.44 -16.73
N ALA A 247 -21.55 -1.00 -15.53
CA ALA A 247 -22.49 -2.07 -15.21
C ALA A 247 -23.95 -1.59 -15.00
N GLU A 248 -24.22 -0.28 -15.09
CA GLU A 248 -25.57 0.31 -15.01
C GLU A 248 -26.06 0.93 -16.34
N LEU A 249 -25.45 0.54 -17.46
CA LEU A 249 -25.92 0.80 -18.84
C LEU A 249 -26.36 -0.51 -19.50
#